data_AF-X0YEQ1-F1
#
_entry.id   AF-X0YEQ1-F1
#
_cell.length_a   1.000
_cell.length_b   1.000
_cell.length_c   1.000
_cell.angle_alpha   90.00
_cell.angle_beta   90.00
_cell.angle_gamma   90.00
#
_symmetry.space_group_name_H-M   'P 1'
#
loop_
_entity.id
_entity.type
_entity.pdbx_description
1 polymer ?
#
loop_
_entity_poly.entity_id
_entity_poly.type
_entity_poly.pdbx_seq_one_letter_code
_entity_poly.pdbx_strand_id
1 'polypeptide(L)' 'PNAIVRKTIRGMLPRRKARGRDAFGRLKVHIGVPRALRDSERESIPDAHLQRLRGRYITVGEIAKNIGWKE' A
#
# COMPACT_ATOMS: atom_id res chain seq x y z
N PRO A 1 7.01 -6.18 -1.21
CA PRO A 1 6.56 -4.79 -0.94
C PRO A 1 5.03 -4.66 -0.73
N ASN A 2 4.20 -5.23 -1.60
CA ASN A 2 2.73 -5.18 -1.47
C ASN A 2 2.22 -5.73 -0.13
N ALA A 3 2.82 -6.80 0.39
CA ALA A 3 2.45 -7.39 1.68
C ALA A 3 2.70 -6.42 2.85
N ILE A 4 3.72 -5.56 2.77
CA ILE A 4 4.01 -4.55 3.80
C ILE A 4 2.86 -3.56 3.86
N VAL A 5 2.51 -2.95 2.73
CA VAL A 5 1.40 -1.99 2.61
C VAL A 5 0.07 -2.62 3.06
N ARG A 6 -0.21 -3.83 2.57
CA ARG A 6 -1.43 -4.55 2.92
C ARG A 6 -1.49 -4.89 4.42
N LYS A 7 -0.36 -5.23 5.05
CA LYS A 7 -0.29 -5.49 6.50
C LYS A 7 -0.48 -4.21 7.32
N THR A 8 0.06 -3.08 6.87
CA THR A 8 -0.15 -1.77 7.50
C THR A 8 -1.63 -1.40 7.51
N ILE A 9 -2.31 -1.47 6.36
CA ILE A 9 -3.75 -1.14 6.26
C ILE A 9 -4.59 -2.11 7.12
N ARG A 10 -4.21 -3.39 7.17
CA ARG A 10 -4.86 -4.36 8.05
C ARG A 10 -4.75 -4.00 9.53
N GLY A 11 -3.67 -3.35 9.95
CA GLY A 11 -3.46 -2.90 11.33
C GLY A 11 -4.32 -1.69 11.71
N MET A 12 -4.75 -0.90 10.71
CA MET A 12 -5.62 0.27 10.90
C MET A 12 -7.12 -0.10 10.97
N LEU A 13 -7.48 -1.35 10.68
CA LEU A 13 -8.85 -1.84 10.68
C LEU A 13 -9.18 -2.68 11.92
N PRO A 14 -10.46 -2.75 12.36
CA PRO A 14 -10.88 -3.57 13.49
C PRO A 14 -10.87 -5.06 13.14
N ARG A 15 -9.69 -5.68 13.16
CA ARG A 15 -9.40 -7.05 12.71
C ARG A 15 -10.26 -8.15 13.32
N ARG A 16 -10.70 -7.98 14.57
CA ARG A 16 -11.50 -8.98 15.30
C ARG A 16 -12.98 -8.96 14.92
N LYS A 17 -13.50 -7.82 14.44
CA LYS A 17 -14.90 -7.66 14.05
C LYS A 17 -15.12 -8.10 12.60
N ALA A 18 -16.29 -8.66 12.30
CA ALA A 18 -16.65 -9.08 10.93
C ALA A 18 -16.49 -7.93 9.92
N ARG A 19 -17.03 -6.74 10.24
CA ARG A 19 -16.89 -5.53 9.43
C ARG A 19 -15.45 -5.19 9.03
N GLY A 20 -14.49 -5.38 9.94
CA GLY A 20 -13.07 -5.12 9.65
C GLY A 20 -12.45 -6.15 8.71
N ARG A 21 -12.87 -7.42 8.83
CA ARG A 21 -12.46 -8.49 7.90
C ARG A 21 -13.04 -8.25 6.51
N ASP A 22 -14.30 -7.86 6.42
CA ASP A 22 -14.97 -7.61 5.15
C ASP A 22 -14.35 -6.41 4.42
N ALA A 23 -14.09 -5.31 5.16
CA ALA A 23 -13.41 -4.15 4.62
C ALA A 23 -12.01 -4.50 4.09
N PHE A 24 -11.26 -5.32 4.83
CA PHE A 24 -9.94 -5.77 4.40
C PHE A 24 -9.99 -6.69 3.16
N GLY A 25 -11.07 -7.47 2.99
CA GLY A 25 -11.29 -8.31 1.81
C GLY A 25 -11.53 -7.53 0.52
N ARG A 26 -12.09 -6.32 0.62
CA ARG A 26 -12.34 -5.43 -0.53
C ARG A 26 -11.06 -4.79 -1.08
N LEU A 27 -10.01 -4.71 -0.26
CA LEU A 27 -8.75 -4.07 -0.64
C LEU A 27 -7.83 -5.03 -1.42
N LYS A 28 -7.43 -4.62 -2.62
CA LYS A 28 -6.40 -5.28 -3.43
C LYS A 28 -5.19 -4.35 -3.60
N VAL A 29 -3.99 -4.89 -3.38
CA VAL A 29 -2.72 -4.14 -3.49
C VAL A 29 -1.83 -4.85 -4.49
N HIS A 30 -1.40 -4.13 -5.52
CA HIS A 30 -0.56 -4.64 -6.60
C HIS A 30 0.82 -4.00 -6.58
N ILE A 31 1.82 -4.71 -7.12
CA ILE A 31 3.14 -4.15 -7.41
C ILE A 31 3.12 -3.75 -8.87
N GLY A 32 3.42 -2.48 -9.17
CA GLY A 32 3.21 -1.91 -10.51
C GLY A 32 1.73 -1.75 -10.87
N VAL A 33 1.46 -1.47 -12.16
CA VAL A 33 0.11 -1.26 -12.68
C VAL A 33 -0.36 -2.51 -13.43
N PRO A 34 -1.39 -3.22 -12.95
CA PRO A 34 -1.98 -4.35 -13.67
C PRO A 34 -2.47 -3.94 -15.06
N ARG A 35 -2.38 -4.83 -16.06
CA ARG A 35 -2.85 -4.55 -17.43
C ARG A 35 -4.32 -4.09 -17.48
N ALA A 36 -5.17 -4.69 -16.65
CA ALA A 36 -6.60 -4.37 -16.57
C ALA A 36 -6.90 -2.97 -16.00
N LEU A 37 -5.93 -2.30 -15.37
CA LEU A 37 -6.10 -1.01 -14.70
C LEU A 37 -5.20 0.09 -15.31
N ARG A 38 -4.61 -0.14 -16.49
CA ARG A 38 -3.73 0.85 -17.13
C ARG A 38 -4.47 2.11 -17.55
N ASP A 39 -5.68 1.93 -18.08
CA ASP A 39 -6.51 3.02 -18.62
C ASP A 39 -7.54 3.53 -17.60
N SER A 40 -7.49 3.02 -16.37
CA SER A 40 -8.35 3.50 -15.29
C SER A 40 -7.84 4.82 -14.72
N GLU A 41 -8.76 5.69 -14.33
CA GLU A 41 -8.42 6.92 -13.63
C GLU A 41 -7.72 6.59 -12.30
N ARG A 42 -6.64 7.32 -12.03
CA ARG A 42 -5.83 7.16 -10.82
C ARG A 42 -6.07 8.35 -9.92
N GLU A 43 -6.66 8.08 -8.76
CA GLU A 43 -6.79 9.08 -7.72
C GLU A 43 -5.50 9.16 -6.90
N SER A 44 -5.08 10.39 -6.61
CA SER A 44 -3.98 10.68 -5.68
C SER A 44 -4.56 11.35 -4.44
N ILE A 45 -4.05 11.01 -3.27
CA ILE A 45 -4.47 11.60 -1.99
C ILE A 45 -3.52 12.76 -1.68
N PRO A 46 -3.95 14.04 -1.82
CA PRO A 46 -3.06 15.19 -1.67
C PRO A 46 -2.43 15.28 -0.27
N ASP A 47 -3.20 14.88 0.76
CA ASP A 47 -2.73 14.87 2.15
C ASP A 47 -1.59 13.89 2.40
N ALA A 48 -1.46 12.84 1.58
CA ALA A 48 -0.43 11.81 1.72
C ALA A 48 0.73 12.00 0.73
N HIS A 49 1.05 13.26 0.38
CA HIS A 49 2.09 13.56 -0.61
C HIS A 49 3.46 13.89 0.01
N LEU A 50 4.54 13.50 -0.68
CA LEU A 50 5.93 13.72 -0.27
C LEU A 50 6.29 15.20 -0.07
N GLN A 51 5.62 16.11 -0.78
CA GLN A 51 5.83 17.57 -0.66
C GLN A 51 5.63 18.08 0.79
N ARG A 52 4.84 17.36 1.60
CA ARG A 52 4.66 17.69 3.02
C ARG A 52 5.87 17.36 3.88
N LEU A 53 6.72 16.43 3.46
CA LEU A 53 7.92 16.02 4.19
C LEU A 53 9.11 16.90 3.80
N ARG A 54 9.79 17.47 4.80
CA ARG A 54 11.08 18.15 4.64
C ARG A 54 12.18 17.28 5.26
N GLY A 55 12.63 16.26 4.55
CA GLY A 55 13.67 15.36 5.07
C GLY A 55 13.97 14.15 4.20
N ARG A 56 14.89 13.31 4.70
CA ARG A 56 15.24 12.03 4.07
C ARG A 56 14.05 11.07 4.18
N TYR A 57 13.72 10.42 3.08
CA TYR A 57 12.73 9.35 3.04
C TYR A 57 13.37 8.09 2.47
N ILE A 58 12.73 6.96 2.73
CA ILE A 58 13.10 5.66 2.16
C ILE A 58 11.88 5.08 1.48
N THR A 59 12.08 4.36 0.39
CA THR A 59 10.99 3.71 -0.33
C THR A 59 10.69 2.34 0.27
N VAL A 60 9.42 1.93 0.21
CA VAL A 60 8.99 0.58 0.61
C VAL A 60 9.66 -0.49 -0.27
N GLY A 61 10.05 -0.14 -1.49
CA GLY A 61 10.82 -1.00 -2.40
C GLY A 61 12.20 -1.32 -1.85
N GLU A 62 12.96 -0.29 -1.43
CA GLU A 62 14.29 -0.47 -0.83
C GLU A 62 14.24 -1.28 0.46
N ILE A 63 13.27 -0.99 1.34
CA ILE A 63 13.06 -1.78 2.56
C ILE A 63 12.80 -3.26 2.21
N ALA A 64 11.95 -3.52 1.23
CA ALA A 64 11.64 -4.88 0.83
C ALA A 64 12.89 -5.60 0.28
N LYS A 65 13.68 -4.95 -0.57
CA LYS A 65 14.94 -5.50 -1.11
C LYS A 65 15.92 -5.86 0.01
N ASN A 66 16.07 -5.00 1.01
CA ASN A 66 16.96 -5.24 2.15
C ASN A 66 16.53 -6.41 3.05
N ILE A 67 15.23 -6.73 3.11
CA ILE A 67 14.69 -7.86 3.89
C ILE A 67 14.69 -9.16 3.05
N GLY A 68 15.28 -9.14 1.85
CA GLY A 68 15.43 -10.33 1.00
C GLY A 68 14.27 -10.53 0.00
N TRP A 69 13.47 -9.51 -0.28
CA TRP A 69 12.55 -9.57 -1.41
C TRP A 69 13.35 -9.58 -2.72
N LYS A 70 13.18 -10.66 -3.49
CA LYS A 70 13.72 -10.78 -4.85
C LYS A 70 12.71 -10.19 -5.83
N GLU A 71 13.20 -9.26 -6.64
CA GLU A 71 12.47 -8.53 -7.68
C GLU A 71 12.07 -9.45 -8.84
#